data_AF-A0A095CF33-F1
#
_entry.id   AF-A0A095CF33-F1
#
_cell.length_a   1.000
_cell.length_b   1.000
_cell.length_c   1.000
_cell.angle_alpha   90.00
_cell.angle_beta   90.00
_cell.angle_gamma   90.00
#
_symmetry.space_group_name_H-M   'P 1'
#
loop_
_entity.id
_entity.type
_entity.pdbx_description
1 polymer ?
#
loop_
_entity_poly.entity_id
_entity_poly.type
_entity_poly.pdbx_seq_one_letter_code
_entity_poly.pdbx_strand_id
1 'polypeptide(L)'
;MHNVQTEALEVEFQEFSSGSSAITPVDFARIILRYTTVSTSEYDAFINRLEKAVPSNIAISFNEFQKFFMFLNCLDDFALAVKMYTIAGQPISLPEFKRAVKACIGNELSSDVLTVLFALFDRDEDNCLSYNEFIHIMRERHSGGLSVCH
;
A
#
# COMPACT_ATOMS: atom_id res chain seq x y z
N MET A 1 -18.64 16.80 -1.72
CA MET A 1 -17.90 16.94 -0.45
C MET A 1 -16.69 16.01 -0.46
N HIS A 2 -15.63 16.36 -1.21
CA HIS A 2 -14.39 15.57 -1.36
C HIS A 2 -13.17 16.21 -0.65
N ASN A 3 -13.37 17.30 0.12
CA ASN A 3 -12.26 18.14 0.56
C ASN A 3 -11.55 17.62 1.82
N VAL A 4 -12.29 17.21 2.86
CA VAL A 4 -11.66 16.93 4.17
C VAL A 4 -10.74 15.71 4.18
N GLN A 5 -11.06 14.65 3.42
CA GLN A 5 -10.18 13.48 3.31
C GLN A 5 -8.93 13.80 2.48
N THR A 6 -9.11 14.54 1.38
CA THR A 6 -7.99 14.96 0.52
C THR A 6 -7.06 15.92 1.25
N GLU A 7 -7.60 16.86 2.02
CA GLU A 7 -6.84 17.80 2.84
C GLU A 7 -6.07 17.08 3.96
N ALA A 8 -6.71 16.12 4.65
CA ALA A 8 -6.01 15.32 5.67
C ALA A 8 -4.86 14.50 5.06
N LEU A 9 -5.07 13.92 3.87
CA LEU A 9 -4.02 13.20 3.14
C LEU A 9 -2.91 14.12 2.64
N GLU A 10 -3.23 15.34 2.22
CA GLU A 10 -2.26 16.34 1.79
C GLU A 10 -1.38 16.80 2.96
N VAL A 11 -1.98 17.02 4.14
CA VAL A 11 -1.24 17.35 5.36
C VAL A 11 -0.30 16.19 5.73
N GLU A 12 -0.79 14.95 5.76
CA GLU A 12 0.04 13.79 6.05
C GLU A 12 1.18 13.65 5.03
N PHE A 13 0.89 13.78 3.74
CA PHE A 13 1.91 13.75 2.69
C PHE A 13 2.97 14.84 2.86
N GLN A 14 2.58 16.08 3.19
CA GLN A 14 3.50 17.19 3.40
C GLN A 14 4.38 17.01 4.64
N GLU A 15 3.85 16.42 5.73
CA GLU A 15 4.64 16.09 6.91
C GLU A 15 5.81 15.14 6.56
N PHE A 16 5.54 14.14 5.73
CA PHE A 16 6.55 13.14 5.34
C PHE A 16 7.42 13.59 4.16
N SER A 17 6.91 14.41 3.24
CA SER A 17 7.71 14.90 2.12
C SER A 17 8.78 15.92 2.55
N SER A 18 8.75 16.39 3.80
CA SER A 18 9.69 17.37 4.35
C SER A 18 9.81 18.63 3.46
N GLY A 19 8.71 19.03 2.84
CA GLY A 19 8.65 20.17 1.89
C GLY A 19 9.00 19.82 0.44
N SER A 20 9.29 18.56 0.13
CA SER A 20 9.46 18.07 -1.25
C SER A 20 8.13 17.81 -1.94
N SER A 21 8.13 17.79 -3.28
CA SER A 21 6.94 17.48 -4.09
C SER A 21 6.63 15.98 -4.19
N ALA A 22 7.50 15.13 -3.64
CA ALA A 22 7.39 13.68 -3.63
C ALA A 22 7.92 13.11 -2.30
N ILE A 23 7.40 11.94 -1.90
CA ILE A 23 7.88 11.17 -0.76
C ILE A 23 8.77 10.01 -1.23
N THR A 24 9.71 9.60 -0.38
CA THR A 24 10.53 8.43 -0.66
C THR A 24 9.74 7.13 -0.46
N PRO A 25 10.19 6.01 -1.01
CA PRO A 25 9.62 4.70 -0.72
C PRO A 25 9.56 4.41 0.78
N VAL A 26 10.61 4.79 1.52
CA VAL A 26 10.69 4.59 2.96
C VAL A 26 9.58 5.38 3.64
N ASP A 27 9.44 6.67 3.33
CA ASP A 27 8.37 7.51 3.88
C ASP A 27 6.97 6.93 3.59
N PHE A 28 6.75 6.44 2.37
CA PHE A 28 5.50 5.77 2.01
C PHE A 28 5.23 4.53 2.86
N ALA A 29 6.25 3.69 3.09
CA ALA A 29 6.14 2.54 3.98
C ALA A 29 5.82 2.98 5.42
N ARG A 30 6.46 4.05 5.91
CA ARG A 30 6.18 4.59 7.25
C ARG A 30 4.73 5.03 7.39
N ILE A 31 4.17 5.68 6.37
CA ILE A 31 2.77 6.12 6.35
C ILE A 31 1.81 4.92 6.38
N ILE A 32 2.08 3.86 5.61
CA ILE A 32 1.25 2.65 5.59
C ILE A 32 1.26 1.98 6.97
N LEU A 33 2.44 1.91 7.60
CA LEU A 33 2.64 1.18 8.85
C LEU A 33 2.28 1.99 10.12
N ARG A 34 2.10 3.32 10.03
CA ARG A 34 1.90 4.22 11.19
C ARG A 34 0.74 3.84 12.10
N TYR A 35 -0.30 3.22 11.54
CA TYR A 35 -1.53 2.83 12.25
C TYR A 35 -1.77 1.31 12.23
N THR A 36 -0.70 0.53 12.11
CA THR A 36 -0.76 -0.94 12.06
C THR A 36 -0.24 -1.53 13.36
N THR A 37 -0.69 -2.73 13.72
CA THR A 37 -0.26 -3.43 14.95
C THR A 37 1.11 -4.11 14.82
N VAL A 38 1.88 -3.76 13.79
CA VAL A 38 3.18 -4.35 13.45
C VAL A 38 4.21 -4.07 14.56
N SER A 39 4.91 -5.10 15.02
CA SER A 39 5.94 -4.96 16.04
C SER A 39 7.13 -4.15 15.54
N THR A 40 7.91 -3.54 16.45
CA THR A 40 9.12 -2.77 16.06
C THR A 40 10.09 -3.61 15.23
N SER A 41 10.23 -4.91 15.55
CA SER A 41 11.07 -5.85 14.79
C SER A 41 10.56 -6.10 13.37
N GLU A 42 9.24 -6.23 13.19
CA GLU A 42 8.65 -6.42 11.87
C GLU A 42 8.72 -5.13 11.05
N TYR A 43 8.49 -3.98 11.68
CA TYR A 43 8.67 -2.67 11.08
C TYR A 43 10.09 -2.51 10.52
N ASP A 44 11.12 -2.78 11.32
CA ASP A 44 12.52 -2.73 10.87
C ASP A 44 12.77 -3.71 9.71
N ALA A 45 12.16 -4.89 9.74
CA ALA A 45 12.25 -5.86 8.65
C ALA A 45 11.58 -5.38 7.36
N PHE A 46 10.45 -4.66 7.43
CA PHE A 46 9.81 -4.04 6.26
C PHE A 46 10.70 -2.94 5.66
N ILE A 47 11.23 -2.05 6.50
CA ILE A 47 12.08 -0.95 6.02
C ILE A 47 13.38 -1.49 5.41
N ASN A 48 14.05 -2.43 6.06
CA ASN A 48 15.29 -3.03 5.55
C ASN A 48 15.09 -3.78 4.22
N ARG A 49 13.97 -4.50 4.07
CA ARG A 49 13.60 -5.12 2.78
C ARG A 49 13.40 -4.08 1.70
N LEU A 50 12.66 -3.02 2.01
CA LEU A 50 12.42 -1.93 1.08
C LEU A 50 13.72 -1.27 0.61
N GLU A 51 14.64 -0.96 1.54
CA GLU A 51 15.93 -0.34 1.21
C GLU A 51 16.82 -1.23 0.32
N LYS A 52 16.66 -2.55 0.40
CA LYS A 52 17.38 -3.51 -0.45
C LYS A 52 16.73 -3.72 -1.81
N ALA A 53 15.40 -3.79 -1.85
CA ALA A 53 14.65 -4.17 -3.03
C ALA A 53 14.31 -2.97 -3.93
N VAL A 54 14.14 -1.78 -3.35
CA VAL A 54 13.66 -0.59 -4.06
C VAL A 54 14.83 0.36 -4.33
N PRO A 55 15.10 0.70 -5.61
CA PRO A 55 16.15 1.65 -5.93
C PRO A 55 15.81 3.06 -5.43
N SER A 56 16.83 3.78 -4.97
CA SER A 56 16.71 5.10 -4.32
C SER A 56 16.28 6.24 -5.26
N ASN A 57 16.08 5.98 -6.55
CA ASN A 57 15.58 6.95 -7.52
C ASN A 57 14.05 6.97 -7.63
N ILE A 58 13.35 6.05 -6.96
CA ILE A 58 11.89 6.04 -6.95
C ILE A 58 11.37 7.16 -6.05
N ALA A 59 10.38 7.89 -6.55
CA ALA A 59 9.72 8.97 -5.83
C ALA A 59 8.21 8.90 -6.07
N ILE A 60 7.42 8.97 -4.99
CA ILE A 60 5.96 8.88 -5.07
C ILE A 60 5.40 10.29 -4.96
N SER A 61 4.73 10.75 -6.03
CA SER A 61 4.06 12.05 -6.04
C SER A 61 2.75 12.02 -5.26
N PHE A 62 2.24 13.19 -4.86
CA PHE A 62 0.95 13.31 -4.19
C PHE A 62 -0.21 12.72 -5.00
N ASN A 63 -0.18 12.87 -6.34
CA ASN A 63 -1.21 12.30 -7.21
C ASN A 63 -1.23 10.75 -7.17
N GLU A 64 -0.05 10.12 -7.15
CA GLU A 64 0.07 8.66 -7.02
C GLU A 64 -0.35 8.19 -5.63
N PHE A 65 0.02 8.95 -4.60
CA PHE A 65 -0.44 8.73 -3.23
C PHE A 65 -1.98 8.80 -3.15
N GLN A 66 -2.61 9.83 -3.71
CA GLN A 66 -4.07 9.96 -3.72
C GLN A 66 -4.75 8.78 -4.43
N LYS A 67 -4.23 8.34 -5.59
CA LYS A 67 -4.74 7.14 -6.28
C LYS A 67 -4.65 5.89 -5.40
N PHE A 68 -3.58 5.74 -4.63
CA PHE A 68 -3.44 4.64 -3.68
C PHE A 68 -4.52 4.69 -2.58
N PHE A 69 -4.84 5.87 -2.04
CA PHE A 69 -5.97 6.00 -1.09
C PHE A 69 -7.33 5.76 -1.73
N MET A 70 -7.52 6.16 -2.99
CA MET A 70 -8.72 5.75 -3.75
C MET A 70 -8.83 4.24 -3.86
N PHE A 71 -7.69 3.54 -4.03
CA PHE A 71 -7.64 2.08 -4.01
C PHE A 71 -8.01 1.51 -2.63
N LEU A 72 -7.54 2.10 -1.53
CA LEU A 72 -7.95 1.68 -0.19
C LEU A 72 -9.46 1.80 0.04
N ASN A 73 -10.13 2.77 -0.57
CA ASN A 73 -11.59 2.89 -0.48
C ASN A 73 -12.34 1.76 -1.21
N CYS A 74 -11.69 1.08 -2.16
CA CYS A 74 -12.24 -0.08 -2.87
C CYS A 74 -11.56 -1.39 -2.42
N LEU A 75 -10.92 -1.40 -1.25
CA LEU A 75 -10.16 -2.54 -0.76
C LEU A 75 -11.03 -3.79 -0.56
N ASP A 76 -12.30 -3.63 -0.15
CA ASP A 76 -13.22 -4.76 0.01
C ASP A 76 -13.60 -5.40 -1.33
N ASP A 77 -13.85 -4.61 -2.37
CA ASP A 77 -14.09 -5.11 -3.73
C ASP A 77 -12.85 -5.81 -4.28
N PHE A 78 -11.67 -5.22 -4.05
CA PHE A 78 -10.39 -5.83 -4.40
C PHE A 78 -10.18 -7.15 -3.64
N ALA A 79 -10.43 -7.17 -2.35
CA ALA A 79 -10.32 -8.36 -1.52
C ALA A 79 -11.23 -9.47 -2.05
N LEU A 80 -12.47 -9.16 -2.43
CA LEU A 80 -13.39 -10.13 -3.01
C LEU A 80 -12.90 -10.67 -4.36
N ALA A 81 -12.44 -9.79 -5.25
CA ALA A 81 -11.91 -10.18 -6.55
C ALA A 81 -10.68 -11.10 -6.41
N VAL A 82 -9.77 -10.73 -5.52
CA VAL A 82 -8.52 -11.47 -5.29
C VAL A 82 -8.75 -12.78 -4.51
N LYS A 83 -9.75 -12.82 -3.62
CA LYS A 83 -10.14 -14.04 -2.93
C LYS A 83 -10.50 -15.16 -3.91
N MET A 84 -11.10 -14.83 -5.06
CA MET A 84 -11.40 -15.80 -6.11
C MET A 84 -10.11 -16.45 -6.69
N TYR A 85 -9.04 -15.67 -6.88
CA TYR A 85 -7.74 -16.19 -7.33
C TYR A 85 -7.08 -17.08 -6.27
N THR A 86 -7.13 -16.68 -4.99
CA THR A 86 -6.58 -17.49 -3.89
C THR A 86 -7.32 -18.82 -3.72
N ILE A 87 -8.65 -18.85 -3.93
CA ILE A 87 -9.44 -20.09 -3.88
C ILE A 87 -9.07 -21.02 -5.03
N ALA A 88 -8.73 -20.47 -6.20
CA ALA A 88 -8.24 -21.24 -7.34
C ALA A 88 -6.78 -21.72 -7.17
N GLY A 89 -6.13 -21.44 -6.04
CA GLY A 89 -4.74 -21.80 -5.77
C GLY A 89 -3.74 -21.04 -6.62
N GLN A 90 -4.13 -19.90 -7.20
CA GLN A 90 -3.25 -19.07 -8.02
C GLN A 90 -2.60 -17.96 -7.19
N PRO A 91 -1.27 -17.79 -7.28
CA PRO A 91 -0.58 -16.69 -6.62
C PRO A 91 -0.91 -15.36 -7.30
N ILE A 92 -0.85 -14.29 -6.51
CA ILE A 92 -1.16 -12.94 -7.00
C ILE A 92 0.14 -12.29 -7.42
N SER A 93 0.46 -12.44 -8.70
CA SER A 93 1.59 -11.78 -9.33
C SER A 93 1.28 -10.31 -9.61
N LEU A 94 2.32 -9.50 -9.80
CA LEU A 94 2.23 -8.08 -10.17
C LEU A 94 1.23 -7.76 -11.32
N PRO A 95 1.20 -8.50 -12.45
CA PRO A 95 0.22 -8.23 -13.50
C PRO A 95 -1.23 -8.50 -13.07
N GLU A 96 -1.47 -9.53 -12.26
CA GLU A 96 -2.81 -9.84 -11.75
C GLU A 96 -3.28 -8.79 -10.74
N PHE A 97 -2.39 -8.38 -9.83
CA PHE A 97 -2.65 -7.28 -8.91
C PHE A 97 -3.00 -6.00 -9.67
N LYS A 98 -2.20 -5.63 -10.68
CA LYS A 98 -2.44 -4.44 -11.49
C LYS A 98 -3.80 -4.48 -12.20
N ARG A 99 -4.20 -5.64 -12.73
CA ARG A 99 -5.53 -5.84 -13.34
C ARG A 99 -6.65 -5.67 -12.32
N ALA A 100 -6.50 -6.28 -11.14
CA ALA A 100 -7.50 -6.19 -10.07
C ALA A 100 -7.66 -4.75 -9.57
N VAL A 101 -6.57 -4.02 -9.33
CA VAL A 101 -6.63 -2.60 -8.94
C VAL A 101 -7.32 -1.76 -10.02
N LYS A 102 -6.95 -1.95 -11.29
CA LYS A 102 -7.59 -1.23 -12.41
C LYS A 102 -9.10 -1.50 -12.48
N ALA A 103 -9.53 -2.71 -12.17
CA ALA A 103 -10.95 -3.06 -12.11
C ALA A 103 -11.68 -2.38 -10.94
N CYS A 104 -11.01 -2.21 -9.79
CA CYS A 104 -11.61 -1.60 -8.59
C CYS A 104 -11.73 -0.08 -8.68
N ILE A 105 -10.65 0.64 -9.02
CA ILE A 105 -10.65 2.11 -9.03
C ILE A 105 -10.86 2.72 -10.42
N GLY A 106 -10.92 1.89 -11.48
CA GLY A 106 -10.99 2.34 -12.87
C GLY A 106 -9.71 3.00 -13.40
N ASN A 107 -8.67 3.09 -12.57
CA ASN A 107 -7.40 3.75 -12.83
C ASN A 107 -6.22 2.81 -12.54
N GLU A 108 -5.07 3.10 -13.12
CA GLU A 108 -3.83 2.36 -12.88
C GLU A 108 -2.96 3.09 -11.84
N LEU A 109 -2.43 2.34 -10.87
CA LEU A 109 -1.34 2.80 -10.01
C LEU A 109 -0.03 2.81 -10.81
N SER A 110 0.85 3.78 -10.52
CA SER A 110 2.19 3.80 -11.10
C SER A 110 2.96 2.53 -10.76
N SER A 111 3.84 2.12 -11.69
CA SER A 111 4.78 1.02 -11.46
C SER A 111 5.60 1.25 -10.20
N ASP A 112 5.95 2.50 -9.90
CA ASP A 112 6.73 2.86 -8.71
C ASP A 112 6.02 2.47 -7.41
N VAL A 113 4.73 2.83 -7.29
CA VAL A 113 3.91 2.48 -6.12
C VAL A 113 3.75 0.98 -6.01
N LEU A 114 3.51 0.30 -7.14
CA LEU A 114 3.40 -1.17 -7.17
C LEU A 114 4.71 -1.85 -6.74
N THR A 115 5.86 -1.38 -7.22
CA THR A 115 7.17 -1.90 -6.83
C THR A 115 7.40 -1.74 -5.34
N VAL A 116 7.07 -0.57 -4.78
CA VAL A 116 7.19 -0.32 -3.34
C VAL A 116 6.27 -1.21 -2.52
N LEU A 117 5.01 -1.38 -2.95
CA LEU A 117 4.06 -2.28 -2.26
C LEU A 117 4.51 -3.74 -2.32
N PHE A 118 4.90 -4.24 -3.50
CA PHE A 118 5.39 -5.61 -3.61
C PHE A 118 6.65 -5.80 -2.78
N ALA A 119 7.61 -4.87 -2.79
CA ALA A 119 8.80 -4.96 -1.94
C ALA A 119 8.50 -4.96 -0.43
N LEU A 120 7.39 -4.33 0.00
CA LEU A 120 6.96 -4.38 1.40
C LEU A 120 6.35 -5.74 1.76
N PHE A 121 5.42 -6.23 0.95
CA PHE A 121 4.59 -7.39 1.29
C PHE A 121 5.06 -8.72 0.67
N ASP A 122 6.15 -8.69 -0.10
CA ASP A 122 6.86 -9.87 -0.57
C ASP A 122 7.84 -10.31 0.53
N ARG A 123 7.46 -11.38 1.24
CA ARG A 123 8.23 -11.92 2.37
C ARG A 123 9.23 -12.97 1.92
N ASP A 124 8.89 -13.73 0.89
CA ASP A 124 9.64 -14.88 0.42
C ASP A 124 10.43 -14.57 -0.87
N GLU A 125 10.42 -13.31 -1.32
CA GLU A 125 11.07 -12.80 -2.53
C GLU A 125 10.62 -13.56 -3.79
N ASP A 126 9.40 -14.09 -3.76
CA ASP A 126 8.82 -14.92 -4.82
C ASP A 126 8.07 -14.07 -5.86
N ASN A 127 8.12 -12.74 -5.72
CA ASN A 127 7.40 -11.76 -6.54
C ASN A 127 5.87 -11.93 -6.47
N CYS A 128 5.37 -12.60 -5.43
CA CYS A 128 3.95 -12.77 -5.19
C CYS A 128 3.55 -12.00 -3.92
N LEU A 129 2.35 -11.42 -3.97
CA LEU A 129 1.84 -10.65 -2.84
C LEU A 129 1.27 -11.59 -1.77
N SER A 130 1.73 -11.42 -0.53
CA SER A 130 1.11 -12.04 0.65
C SER A 130 -0.27 -11.43 0.93
N TYR A 131 -1.31 -11.95 0.26
CA TYR A 131 -2.68 -11.39 0.30
C TYR A 131 -3.23 -11.17 1.71
N ASN A 132 -3.11 -12.16 2.60
CA ASN A 132 -3.69 -12.08 3.94
C ASN A 132 -3.05 -10.95 4.75
N GLU A 133 -1.72 -10.82 4.69
CA GLU A 133 -0.97 -9.77 5.38
C GLU A 133 -1.26 -8.40 4.77
N PHE A 134 -1.27 -8.31 3.44
CA PHE A 134 -1.62 -7.09 2.72
C PHE A 134 -3.02 -6.59 3.08
N ILE A 135 -4.07 -7.43 2.98
CA ILE A 135 -5.44 -7.01 3.30
C ILE A 135 -5.57 -6.63 4.77
N HIS A 136 -4.90 -7.36 5.68
CA HIS A 136 -4.92 -7.05 7.10
C HIS A 136 -4.37 -5.65 7.39
N ILE A 137 -3.14 -5.37 6.94
CA ILE A 137 -2.48 -4.07 7.13
C ILE A 137 -3.26 -2.94 6.44
N MET A 138 -3.74 -3.16 5.22
CA MET A 138 -4.50 -2.15 4.49
C MET A 138 -5.85 -1.84 5.13
N ARG A 139 -6.51 -2.83 5.76
CA ARG A 139 -7.73 -2.60 6.54
C ARG A 139 -7.46 -1.84 7.83
N GLU A 140 -6.40 -2.18 8.56
CA GLU A 140 -6.00 -1.41 9.76
C GLU A 140 -5.72 0.05 9.39
N ARG A 141 -4.98 0.28 8.31
CA ARG A 141 -4.67 1.62 7.81
C ARG A 141 -5.92 2.39 7.36
N HIS A 142 -6.84 1.74 6.64
CA HIS A 142 -8.10 2.34 6.18
C HIS A 142 -9.02 2.69 7.34
N SER A 143 -9.08 1.84 8.36
CA SER A 143 -9.84 2.09 9.59
C SER A 143 -9.25 3.19 10.48
N GLY A 144 -8.05 3.70 10.15
CA GLY A 144 -7.35 4.72 10.94
C GLY A 144 -6.92 4.23 12.33
N GLY A 145 -6.69 2.91 12.47
CA GLY A 145 -6.38 2.29 13.77
C GLY A 145 -7.59 2.16 14.72
N LEU A 146 -8.83 2.37 14.22
CA LEU A 146 -10.06 2.22 15.01
C LEU A 146 -10.71 0.84 14.89
N SER A 147 -10.03 -0.16 14.33
CA SER A 147 -10.44 -1.55 14.47
C SER A 147 -10.30 -1.98 15.94
N VAL A 148 -11.32 -1.67 16.73
CA VAL A 148 -11.60 -2.30 18.01
C VAL A 148 -11.64 -3.81 17.76
N CYS A 149 -10.62 -4.50 18.29
CA CYS A 149 -10.61 -5.95 18.39
C CYS A 149 -11.91 -6.36 19.09
N HIS A 150 -12.70 -7.23 18.46
CA HIS A 150 -13.85 -7.86 19.09
C HIS A 150 -13.78 -9.38 18.95
#